data_AF-A0A1H6J5N1-F1
#
_entry.id   AF-A0A1H6J5N1-F1
#
_cell.length_a   1.000
_cell.length_b   1.000
_cell.length_c   1.000
_cell.angle_alpha   90.00
_cell.angle_beta   90.00
_cell.angle_gamma   90.00
#
_symmetry.space_group_name_H-M   'P 1'
#
loop_
_entity.id
_entity.type
_entity.pdbx_description
1 polymer ?
#
loop_
_entity_poly.entity_id
_entity_poly.type
_entity_poly.pdbx_seq_one_letter_code
_entity_poly.pdbx_strand_id
1 'polypeptide(L)'
;MTVTGERQEISLEDVEFNRRDHPDRPLRPIPPGRDHFATQWRQMREFIFGDWIDIDKEVEPNTITRLRDDYFWQADEHMIGVVDAFERIGHEQGRALFEQALTQGIETLDDPPKEFVELFEHLDQLPGQFDLAAAERGRMLAMSATVAATMIIRGWAFYETAMTGDISAATGATGRFADDGPRRFIETARVFAEFTLPDIFDRHSDAFQDVVRVRLMHAIVSRGLRRKWGDDVYLKFGEPIPVTSLLGFGSGMLLGRLVDHAFGRKLTRQELEDLAEYSSFSGRLWGAPERLHSADGLELIKSLNYVLARGGNPSPWRAQLVDAIAGPAHLMTLTETLPGWARKLVARHVNQLTASVALVPASVVFGYRQIEAMVAGTLFEPLGYNFQRRIRVFENIAKVNVGIARVADRLPWSNPIREHRKRTGAAARERIATLNKIARGKDIPLTYTHHDRSTAGEGFTG
;
A
#
# COMPACT_ATOMS: atom_id res chain seq x y z
N MET A 1 -19.06 -1.65 -23.77
CA MET A 1 -19.83 -2.90 -23.91
C MET A 1 -20.10 -3.13 -25.38
N THR A 2 -19.39 -4.05 -26.02
CA THR A 2 -19.80 -4.59 -27.31
C THR A 2 -20.87 -5.64 -27.08
N VAL A 3 -21.99 -5.49 -27.78
CA VAL A 3 -23.19 -6.32 -27.73
C VAL A 3 -22.94 -7.59 -28.54
N THR A 4 -21.96 -8.39 -28.12
CA THR A 4 -21.70 -9.76 -28.58
C THR A 4 -20.90 -10.41 -27.45
N GLY A 5 -21.52 -11.29 -26.67
CA GLY A 5 -21.00 -11.85 -25.42
C GLY A 5 -19.83 -12.83 -25.56
N GLU A 6 -18.95 -12.64 -26.54
CA GLU A 6 -17.67 -13.34 -26.62
C GLU A 6 -16.60 -12.40 -26.05
N ARG A 7 -16.14 -12.68 -24.81
CA ARG A 7 -14.91 -12.06 -24.33
C ARG A 7 -13.80 -12.53 -25.26
N GLN A 8 -13.10 -11.59 -25.89
CA GLN A 8 -11.89 -11.87 -26.64
C GLN A 8 -10.97 -12.71 -25.75
N GLU A 9 -10.59 -13.89 -26.23
CA GLU A 9 -9.68 -14.78 -25.51
C GLU A 9 -8.33 -14.05 -25.38
N ILE A 10 -7.95 -13.74 -24.13
CA ILE A 10 -6.71 -13.03 -23.85
C ILE A 10 -5.58 -14.05 -23.96
N SER A 11 -4.71 -13.90 -24.97
CA SER A 11 -3.53 -14.75 -25.11
C SER A 11 -2.41 -14.27 -24.19
N LEU A 12 -1.54 -15.18 -23.74
CA LEU A 12 -0.38 -14.83 -22.91
C LEU A 12 0.57 -13.89 -23.66
N GLU A 13 0.81 -14.12 -24.95
CA GLU A 13 1.75 -13.34 -25.76
C GLU A 13 1.36 -11.86 -25.85
N ASP A 14 0.05 -11.58 -25.75
CA ASP A 14 -0.53 -10.23 -25.77
C ASP A 14 -0.36 -9.50 -24.44
N VAL A 15 -0.10 -10.20 -23.32
CA VAL A 15 -0.11 -9.59 -21.99
C VAL A 15 1.19 -9.76 -21.20
N GLU A 16 1.94 -10.82 -21.45
CA GLU A 16 3.18 -11.18 -20.76
C GLU A 16 4.38 -10.51 -21.42
N PHE A 17 4.54 -9.22 -21.13
CA PHE A 17 5.75 -8.49 -21.48
C PHE A 17 5.95 -7.30 -20.56
N ASN A 18 7.19 -6.83 -20.50
CA ASN A 18 7.54 -5.60 -19.81
C ASN A 18 7.32 -4.39 -20.73
N ARG A 19 6.43 -3.47 -20.34
CA ARG A 19 6.09 -2.26 -21.13
C ARG A 19 7.32 -1.40 -21.42
N ARG A 20 8.31 -1.37 -20.51
CA ARG A 20 9.56 -0.63 -20.69
C ARG A 20 10.34 -1.06 -21.93
N ASP A 21 10.38 -2.37 -22.19
CA ASP A 21 11.12 -2.95 -23.31
C ASP A 21 10.29 -2.96 -24.62
N HIS A 22 8.97 -2.77 -24.50
CA HIS A 22 8.02 -2.76 -25.61
C HIS A 22 7.04 -1.58 -25.52
N PRO A 23 7.54 -0.33 -25.59
CA PRO A 23 6.74 0.87 -25.33
C PRO A 23 5.61 1.09 -26.34
N ASP A 24 5.78 0.59 -27.57
CA ASP A 24 4.89 0.78 -28.72
C ASP A 24 3.88 -0.36 -28.89
N ARG A 25 3.97 -1.43 -28.09
CA ARG A 25 2.97 -2.50 -28.13
C ARG A 25 1.59 -1.93 -27.76
N PRO A 26 0.49 -2.46 -28.32
CA PRO A 26 -0.86 -2.06 -27.93
C PRO A 26 -1.09 -2.16 -26.41
N LEU A 27 -2.03 -1.34 -25.90
CA LEU A 27 -2.47 -1.43 -24.50
C LEU A 27 -3.22 -2.75 -24.28
N ARG A 28 -2.83 -3.49 -23.25
CA ARG A 28 -3.45 -4.73 -22.83
C ARG A 28 -4.90 -4.47 -22.39
N PRO A 29 -5.80 -5.45 -22.55
CA PRO A 29 -7.13 -5.37 -21.95
C PRO A 29 -7.01 -5.38 -20.42
N ILE A 30 -8.06 -4.99 -19.70
CA ILE A 30 -8.09 -5.18 -18.25
C ILE A 30 -8.18 -6.69 -17.90
N PRO A 31 -7.52 -7.17 -16.83
CA PRO A 31 -7.71 -8.56 -16.40
C PRO A 31 -9.19 -8.89 -16.11
N PRO A 32 -9.65 -10.11 -16.45
CA PRO A 32 -11.02 -10.54 -16.20
C PRO A 32 -11.43 -10.38 -14.72
N GLY A 33 -12.65 -9.89 -14.49
CA GLY A 33 -13.19 -9.73 -13.13
C GLY A 33 -12.81 -8.41 -12.45
N ARG A 34 -11.83 -7.68 -12.98
CA ARG A 34 -11.54 -6.29 -12.58
C ARG A 34 -12.38 -5.28 -13.36
N ASP A 35 -12.99 -5.72 -14.46
CA ASP A 35 -14.02 -4.98 -15.19
C ASP A 35 -15.30 -4.76 -14.37
N HIS A 36 -15.46 -5.46 -13.24
CA HIS A 36 -16.59 -5.35 -12.33
C HIS A 36 -16.35 -4.34 -11.19
N PHE A 37 -17.19 -3.31 -11.13
CA PHE A 37 -17.22 -2.33 -10.04
C PHE A 37 -18.05 -2.87 -8.87
N ALA A 38 -17.40 -3.60 -7.97
CA ALA A 38 -18.09 -4.25 -6.87
C ALA A 38 -18.68 -3.22 -5.88
N THR A 39 -19.93 -3.42 -5.47
CA THR A 39 -20.71 -2.43 -4.69
C THR A 39 -20.07 -2.09 -3.35
N GLN A 40 -19.26 -3.00 -2.78
CA GLN A 40 -18.54 -2.77 -1.53
C GLN A 40 -17.59 -1.58 -1.55
N TRP A 41 -17.06 -1.22 -2.71
CA TRP A 41 -16.09 -0.12 -2.84
C TRP A 41 -16.77 1.24 -3.02
N ARG A 42 -18.04 1.25 -3.48
CA ARG A 42 -18.72 2.48 -3.90
C ARG A 42 -18.88 3.48 -2.77
N GLN A 43 -19.35 3.06 -1.60
CA GLN A 43 -19.57 3.97 -0.46
C GLN A 43 -18.28 4.70 -0.05
N MET A 44 -17.15 3.98 -0.01
CA MET A 44 -15.87 4.57 0.34
C MET A 44 -15.43 5.59 -0.71
N ARG A 45 -15.60 5.27 -2.01
CA ARG A 45 -15.30 6.22 -3.09
C ARG A 45 -16.15 7.48 -3.02
N GLU A 46 -17.46 7.35 -2.78
CA GLU A 46 -18.34 8.51 -2.58
C GLU A 46 -17.89 9.36 -1.39
N PHE A 47 -17.58 8.72 -0.26
CA PHE A 47 -17.16 9.41 0.95
C PHE A 47 -15.83 10.14 0.77
N ILE A 48 -14.83 9.51 0.12
CA ILE A 48 -13.47 10.04 0.03
C ILE A 48 -13.28 10.95 -1.20
N PHE A 49 -14.05 10.77 -2.28
CA PHE A 49 -13.82 11.46 -3.57
C PHE A 49 -15.04 12.22 -4.11
N GLY A 50 -16.24 12.01 -3.57
CA GLY A 50 -17.48 12.59 -4.11
C GLY A 50 -17.57 14.11 -4.07
N ASP A 51 -16.81 14.78 -3.18
CA ASP A 51 -16.73 16.24 -3.14
C ASP A 51 -15.94 16.84 -4.33
N TRP A 52 -15.18 16.03 -5.08
CA TRP A 52 -14.28 16.50 -6.13
C TRP A 52 -14.68 16.03 -7.53
N ILE A 53 -15.25 14.82 -7.64
CA ILE A 53 -15.50 14.17 -8.92
C ILE A 53 -16.83 13.41 -8.92
N ASP A 54 -17.36 13.17 -10.12
CA ASP A 54 -18.37 12.14 -10.33
C ASP A 54 -17.68 10.76 -10.36
N ILE A 55 -17.77 10.04 -9.25
CA ILE A 55 -17.02 8.81 -9.05
C ILE A 55 -17.34 7.68 -10.04
N ASP A 56 -18.53 7.69 -10.64
CA ASP A 56 -19.00 6.65 -11.55
C ASP A 56 -18.72 7.03 -13.01
N LYS A 57 -18.70 8.34 -13.33
CA LYS A 57 -18.23 8.84 -14.63
C LYS A 57 -16.72 8.72 -14.80
N GLU A 58 -15.93 9.03 -13.76
CA GLU A 58 -14.46 9.05 -13.87
C GLU A 58 -13.82 7.66 -13.96
N VAL A 59 -14.60 6.58 -13.91
CA VAL A 59 -14.12 5.21 -14.16
C VAL A 59 -14.40 4.73 -15.58
N GLU A 60 -15.07 5.54 -16.41
CA GLU A 60 -15.32 5.23 -17.81
C GLU A 60 -14.02 5.16 -18.62
N PRO A 61 -14.00 4.41 -19.75
CA PRO A 61 -12.82 4.31 -20.60
C PRO A 61 -12.38 5.67 -21.17
N ASN A 62 -11.14 6.04 -20.89
CA ASN A 62 -10.43 7.20 -21.41
C ASN A 62 -8.92 6.87 -21.47
N THR A 63 -8.08 7.83 -21.85
CA THR A 63 -6.63 7.59 -21.99
C THR A 63 -5.98 7.07 -20.70
N ILE A 64 -6.24 7.68 -19.55
CA ILE A 64 -5.61 7.29 -18.28
C ILE A 64 -6.18 5.99 -17.72
N THR A 65 -7.49 5.75 -17.86
CA THR A 65 -8.11 4.51 -17.37
C THR A 65 -7.70 3.31 -18.21
N ARG A 66 -7.57 3.46 -19.54
CA ARG A 66 -7.01 2.42 -20.43
C ARG A 66 -5.54 2.15 -20.16
N LEU A 67 -4.77 3.16 -19.79
CA LEU A 67 -3.40 2.97 -19.34
C LEU A 67 -3.36 2.20 -18.02
N ARG A 68 -4.22 2.51 -17.05
CA ARG A 68 -4.28 1.76 -15.79
C ARG A 68 -4.74 0.31 -15.97
N ASP A 69 -5.69 0.07 -16.90
CA ASP A 69 -6.08 -1.29 -17.31
C ASP A 69 -4.84 -2.09 -17.73
N ASP A 70 -3.98 -1.48 -18.57
CA ASP A 70 -2.76 -2.09 -19.08
C ASP A 70 -1.79 -2.50 -17.96
N TYR A 71 -1.60 -1.60 -17.00
CA TYR A 71 -0.62 -1.75 -15.95
C TYR A 71 -1.04 -2.71 -14.84
N PHE A 72 -2.23 -3.33 -14.92
CA PHE A 72 -2.56 -4.50 -14.09
C PHE A 72 -1.83 -5.78 -14.51
N TRP A 73 -1.22 -5.81 -15.70
CA TRP A 73 -0.36 -6.90 -16.17
C TRP A 73 1.12 -6.58 -16.01
N GLN A 74 1.45 -5.44 -15.39
CA GLN A 74 2.81 -4.92 -15.37
C GLN A 74 3.44 -5.14 -13.99
N ALA A 75 4.52 -5.91 -13.99
CA ALA A 75 5.46 -5.98 -12.88
C ALA A 75 6.26 -4.68 -12.79
N ASP A 76 7.11 -4.55 -11.79
CA ASP A 76 8.06 -3.44 -11.74
C ASP A 76 8.96 -3.39 -12.98
N GLU A 77 8.89 -2.29 -13.74
CA GLU A 77 9.55 -2.15 -15.04
C GLU A 77 11.08 -2.26 -14.99
N HIS A 78 11.70 -1.89 -13.86
CA HIS A 78 13.16 -1.96 -13.67
C HIS A 78 13.56 -3.16 -12.81
N MET A 79 12.83 -3.39 -11.72
CA MET A 79 13.23 -4.36 -10.71
C MET A 79 13.06 -5.81 -11.21
N ILE A 80 12.20 -6.06 -12.19
CA ILE A 80 12.10 -7.41 -12.78
C ILE A 80 13.39 -7.82 -13.52
N GLY A 81 14.10 -6.88 -14.14
CA GLY A 81 15.42 -7.14 -14.72
C GLY A 81 16.49 -7.41 -13.65
N VAL A 82 16.40 -6.77 -12.49
CA VAL A 82 17.25 -7.09 -11.33
C VAL A 82 16.99 -8.52 -10.84
N VAL A 83 15.74 -8.98 -10.86
CA VAL A 83 15.40 -10.38 -10.57
C VAL A 83 16.05 -11.32 -11.60
N ASP A 84 16.04 -10.98 -12.89
CA ASP A 84 16.71 -11.78 -13.92
C ASP A 84 18.22 -11.88 -13.68
N ALA A 85 18.86 -10.78 -13.24
CA ALA A 85 20.26 -10.79 -12.83
C ALA A 85 20.48 -11.70 -11.61
N PHE A 86 19.61 -11.68 -10.59
CA PHE A 86 19.68 -12.57 -9.42
C PHE A 86 19.61 -14.06 -9.82
N GLU A 87 18.76 -14.42 -10.79
CA GLU A 87 18.66 -15.79 -11.29
C GLU A 87 19.91 -16.21 -12.09
N ARG A 88 20.48 -15.27 -12.84
CA ARG A 88 21.68 -15.50 -13.67
C ARG A 88 22.95 -15.66 -12.84
N ILE A 89 23.16 -14.82 -11.83
CA ILE A 89 24.41 -14.77 -11.04
C ILE A 89 24.29 -15.45 -9.66
N GLY A 90 23.09 -15.89 -9.30
CA GLY A 90 22.79 -16.51 -8.00
C GLY A 90 22.33 -15.49 -6.95
N HIS A 91 21.32 -15.87 -6.17
CA HIS A 91 20.63 -14.97 -5.23
C HIS A 91 21.53 -14.35 -4.15
N GLU A 92 22.50 -15.11 -3.63
CA GLU A 92 23.41 -14.61 -2.59
C GLU A 92 24.36 -13.55 -3.12
N GLN A 93 24.98 -13.83 -4.27
CA GLN A 93 25.87 -12.88 -4.94
C GLN A 93 25.09 -11.65 -5.44
N GLY A 94 23.91 -11.88 -6.05
CA GLY A 94 23.02 -10.80 -6.48
C GLY A 94 22.61 -9.89 -5.33
N ARG A 95 22.24 -10.44 -4.19
CA ARG A 95 21.93 -9.67 -2.97
C ARG A 95 23.13 -8.87 -2.49
N ALA A 96 24.32 -9.47 -2.40
CA ALA A 96 25.52 -8.77 -1.94
C ALA A 96 25.85 -7.57 -2.84
N LEU A 97 25.86 -7.77 -4.16
CA LEU A 97 26.11 -6.71 -5.14
C LEU A 97 25.03 -5.62 -5.10
N PHE A 98 23.75 -6.01 -4.97
CA PHE A 98 22.64 -5.07 -4.87
C PHE A 98 22.75 -4.19 -3.63
N GLU A 99 23.05 -4.76 -2.45
CA GLU A 99 23.20 -3.98 -1.23
C GLU A 99 24.43 -3.06 -1.30
N GLN A 100 25.54 -3.52 -1.88
CA GLN A 100 26.70 -2.67 -2.11
C GLN A 100 26.34 -1.48 -3.01
N ALA A 101 25.72 -1.71 -4.17
CA ALA A 101 25.31 -0.62 -5.06
C ALA A 101 24.27 0.33 -4.40
N LEU A 102 23.33 -0.21 -3.62
CA LEU A 102 22.31 0.57 -2.94
C LEU A 102 22.88 1.50 -1.87
N THR A 103 23.85 0.99 -1.08
CA THR A 103 24.40 1.66 0.10
C THR A 103 25.66 2.47 -0.17
N GLN A 104 26.46 2.07 -1.17
CA GLN A 104 27.79 2.63 -1.44
C GLN A 104 27.91 3.22 -2.85
N GLY A 105 26.96 2.95 -3.75
CA GLY A 105 26.98 3.43 -5.14
C GLY A 105 27.31 2.34 -6.16
N ILE A 106 26.68 2.40 -7.33
CA ILE A 106 26.84 1.41 -8.41
C ILE A 106 28.25 1.41 -8.99
N GLU A 107 28.93 2.55 -8.95
CA GLU A 107 30.32 2.74 -9.37
C GLU A 107 31.34 1.99 -8.52
N THR A 108 30.93 1.48 -7.35
CA THR A 108 31.79 0.66 -6.49
C THR A 108 31.84 -0.81 -6.91
N LEU A 109 30.98 -1.24 -7.84
CA LEU A 109 30.99 -2.60 -8.36
C LEU A 109 32.00 -2.74 -9.50
N ASP A 110 32.79 -3.80 -9.47
CA ASP A 110 33.56 -4.24 -10.63
C ASP A 110 32.62 -4.94 -11.63
N ASP A 111 32.54 -4.43 -12.86
CA ASP A 111 31.68 -4.96 -13.94
C ASP A 111 30.19 -5.17 -13.52
N PRO A 112 29.46 -4.09 -13.16
CA PRO A 112 28.09 -4.20 -12.67
C PRO A 112 27.15 -4.80 -13.72
N PRO A 113 26.22 -5.70 -13.33
CA PRO A 113 25.16 -6.16 -14.23
C PRO A 113 24.40 -4.98 -14.85
N LYS A 114 24.13 -5.03 -16.16
CA LYS A 114 23.44 -3.96 -16.89
C LYS A 114 22.11 -3.57 -16.22
N GLU A 115 21.37 -4.55 -15.71
CA GLU A 115 20.09 -4.34 -15.04
C GLU A 115 20.22 -3.53 -13.75
N PHE A 116 21.37 -3.65 -13.05
CA PHE A 116 21.66 -2.83 -11.87
C PHE A 116 22.01 -1.41 -12.29
N VAL A 117 22.84 -1.23 -13.32
CA VAL A 117 23.16 0.09 -13.87
C VAL A 117 21.88 0.84 -14.25
N GLU A 118 20.97 0.19 -14.98
CA GLU A 118 19.69 0.77 -15.38
C GLU A 118 18.77 1.11 -14.20
N LEU A 119 18.73 0.26 -13.16
CA LEU A 119 17.95 0.54 -11.96
C LEU A 119 18.54 1.72 -11.19
N PHE A 120 19.85 1.73 -10.95
CA PHE A 120 20.49 2.76 -10.12
C PHE A 120 20.56 4.10 -10.83
N GLU A 121 20.75 4.14 -12.16
CA GLU A 121 20.58 5.37 -12.94
C GLU A 121 19.17 5.97 -12.75
N HIS A 122 18.13 5.12 -12.79
CA HIS A 122 16.76 5.54 -12.53
C HIS A 122 16.55 6.06 -11.10
N LEU A 123 17.06 5.34 -10.09
CA LEU A 123 16.90 5.71 -8.68
C LEU A 123 17.67 6.98 -8.30
N ASP A 124 18.87 7.17 -8.84
CA ASP A 124 19.75 8.30 -8.53
C ASP A 124 19.22 9.60 -9.16
N GLN A 125 18.56 9.52 -10.32
CA GLN A 125 17.92 10.66 -10.97
C GLN A 125 16.52 10.96 -10.41
N LEU A 126 15.91 10.03 -9.66
CA LEU A 126 14.51 10.12 -9.25
C LEU A 126 14.18 11.41 -8.48
N PRO A 127 14.94 11.84 -7.44
CA PRO A 127 14.60 13.08 -6.72
C PRO A 127 14.63 14.33 -7.60
N GLY A 128 15.45 14.34 -8.66
CA GLY A 128 15.56 15.46 -9.60
C GLY A 128 14.35 15.63 -10.53
N GLN A 129 13.43 14.67 -10.56
CA GLN A 129 12.22 14.71 -11.39
C GLN A 129 11.05 15.46 -10.72
N PHE A 130 11.17 15.83 -9.45
CA PHE A 130 10.07 16.35 -8.63
C PHE A 130 10.40 17.70 -7.98
N ASP A 131 9.38 18.51 -7.74
CA ASP A 131 9.47 19.63 -6.81
C ASP A 131 9.46 19.08 -5.37
N LEU A 132 10.65 18.80 -4.85
CA LEU A 132 10.82 18.25 -3.50
C LEU A 132 10.30 19.19 -2.40
N ALA A 133 10.21 20.50 -2.66
CA ALA A 133 9.62 21.42 -1.69
C ALA A 133 8.09 21.29 -1.66
N ALA A 134 7.44 21.10 -2.80
CA ALA A 134 6.02 20.76 -2.88
C ALA A 134 5.73 19.37 -2.31
N ALA A 135 6.54 18.37 -2.64
CA ALA A 135 6.42 17.03 -2.10
C ALA A 135 6.58 17.01 -0.57
N GLU A 136 7.51 17.78 0.01
CA GLU A 136 7.65 17.89 1.48
C GLU A 136 6.41 18.55 2.12
N ARG A 137 5.83 19.57 1.49
CA ARG A 137 4.55 20.14 1.97
C ARG A 137 3.43 19.10 1.92
N GLY A 138 3.36 18.30 0.85
CA GLY A 138 2.41 17.19 0.70
C GLY A 138 2.59 16.12 1.78
N ARG A 139 3.83 15.71 2.05
CA ARG A 139 4.18 14.74 3.10
C ARG A 139 3.77 15.26 4.48
N MET A 140 4.14 16.51 4.80
CA MET A 140 3.75 17.16 6.05
C MET A 140 2.24 17.25 6.21
N LEU A 141 1.53 17.57 5.12
CA LEU A 141 0.08 17.65 5.06
C LEU A 141 -0.55 16.27 5.31
N ALA A 142 -0.08 15.21 4.66
CA ALA A 142 -0.53 13.84 4.93
C ALA A 142 -0.35 13.46 6.41
N MET A 143 0.77 13.84 7.01
CA MET A 143 1.06 13.61 8.44
C MET A 143 0.27 14.50 9.41
N SER A 144 -0.45 15.49 8.88
CA SER A 144 -1.29 16.38 9.68
C SER A 144 -2.71 15.85 9.90
N ALA A 145 -3.05 14.70 9.32
CA ALA A 145 -4.35 14.04 9.48
C ALA A 145 -4.71 13.85 10.96
N THR A 146 -6.00 13.94 11.29
CA THR A 146 -6.44 13.71 12.65
C THR A 146 -6.22 12.26 13.10
N VAL A 147 -6.23 12.02 14.41
CA VAL A 147 -6.10 10.67 14.99
C VAL A 147 -7.26 9.79 14.52
N ALA A 148 -8.47 10.33 14.48
CA ALA A 148 -9.64 9.61 13.98
C ALA A 148 -9.48 9.22 12.50
N ALA A 149 -9.07 10.15 11.64
CA ALA A 149 -8.80 9.84 10.23
C ALA A 149 -7.68 8.80 10.07
N THR A 150 -6.60 8.91 10.86
CA THR A 150 -5.52 7.92 10.86
C THR A 150 -6.01 6.52 11.25
N MET A 151 -6.92 6.42 12.24
CA MET A 151 -7.53 5.14 12.61
C MET A 151 -8.42 4.58 11.50
N ILE A 152 -9.21 5.43 10.84
CA ILE A 152 -10.03 5.04 9.68
C ILE A 152 -9.15 4.47 8.57
N ILE A 153 -8.06 5.16 8.24
CA ILE A 153 -7.15 4.71 7.16
C ILE A 153 -6.41 3.43 7.52
N ARG A 154 -6.04 3.19 8.78
CA ARG A 154 -5.49 1.90 9.20
C ARG A 154 -6.49 0.76 9.03
N GLY A 155 -7.76 1.01 9.39
CA GLY A 155 -8.84 0.07 9.14
C GLY A 155 -9.08 -0.14 7.64
N TRP A 156 -8.99 0.92 6.84
CA TRP A 156 -9.06 0.85 5.39
C TRP A 156 -7.94 0.00 4.79
N ALA A 157 -6.69 0.17 5.21
CA ALA A 157 -5.56 -0.61 4.71
C ALA A 157 -5.74 -2.11 5.01
N PHE A 158 -6.32 -2.44 6.17
CA PHE A 158 -6.69 -3.81 6.50
C PHE A 158 -7.80 -4.34 5.59
N TYR A 159 -8.87 -3.57 5.40
CA TYR A 159 -9.95 -3.91 4.47
C TYR A 159 -9.42 -4.14 3.05
N GLU A 160 -8.60 -3.22 2.54
CA GLU A 160 -7.94 -3.30 1.22
C GLU A 160 -7.14 -4.59 1.07
N THR A 161 -6.32 -4.94 2.08
CA THR A 161 -5.50 -6.16 2.04
C THR A 161 -6.33 -7.45 1.96
N ALA A 162 -7.45 -7.51 2.68
CA ALA A 162 -8.27 -8.72 2.77
C ALA A 162 -9.34 -8.82 1.68
N MET A 163 -9.83 -7.67 1.18
CA MET A 163 -11.03 -7.59 0.34
C MET A 163 -10.73 -7.32 -1.13
N THR A 164 -9.57 -6.76 -1.46
CA THR A 164 -9.16 -6.52 -2.84
C THR A 164 -8.71 -7.85 -3.47
N GLY A 165 -9.27 -8.20 -4.63
CA GLY A 165 -9.17 -9.55 -5.20
C GLY A 165 -7.74 -10.01 -5.49
N ASP A 166 -6.95 -9.20 -6.19
CA ASP A 166 -5.55 -9.50 -6.49
C ASP A 166 -4.63 -9.37 -5.27
N ILE A 167 -4.82 -8.34 -4.44
CA ILE A 167 -4.01 -8.12 -3.25
C ILE A 167 -4.18 -9.30 -2.31
N SER A 168 -5.43 -9.70 -2.05
CA SER A 168 -5.74 -10.86 -1.20
C SER A 168 -5.28 -12.17 -1.82
N ALA A 169 -5.36 -12.34 -3.15
CA ALA A 169 -4.86 -13.54 -3.83
C ALA A 169 -3.34 -13.67 -3.73
N ALA A 170 -2.59 -12.63 -4.08
CA ALA A 170 -1.13 -12.61 -3.98
C ALA A 170 -0.68 -12.79 -2.52
N THR A 171 -1.32 -12.04 -1.62
CA THR A 171 -1.03 -12.10 -0.19
C THR A 171 -1.34 -13.46 0.42
N GLY A 172 -2.47 -14.06 0.05
CA GLY A 172 -2.86 -15.41 0.47
C GLY A 172 -1.90 -16.46 -0.08
N ALA A 173 -1.63 -16.45 -1.39
CA ALA A 173 -0.78 -17.43 -2.07
C ALA A 173 0.67 -17.46 -1.55
N THR A 174 1.20 -16.36 -1.01
CA THR A 174 2.52 -16.36 -0.34
C THR A 174 2.53 -17.19 0.95
N GLY A 175 1.37 -17.38 1.61
CA GLY A 175 1.23 -18.07 2.91
C GLY A 175 1.81 -17.30 4.11
N ARG A 176 2.53 -16.21 3.88
CA ARG A 176 3.33 -15.51 4.88
C ARG A 176 2.54 -14.96 6.08
N PHE A 177 1.26 -14.64 5.90
CA PHE A 177 0.44 -14.19 7.03
C PHE A 177 0.18 -15.29 8.05
N ALA A 178 0.08 -16.54 7.61
CA ALA A 178 -0.02 -17.70 8.49
C ALA A 178 1.35 -18.06 9.10
N ASP A 179 2.41 -18.02 8.29
CA ASP A 179 3.71 -18.57 8.68
C ASP A 179 4.63 -17.59 9.44
N ASP A 180 4.56 -16.29 9.12
CA ASP A 180 5.43 -15.25 9.72
C ASP A 180 4.72 -13.90 9.86
N GLY A 181 3.52 -13.95 10.44
CA GLY A 181 2.67 -12.79 10.70
C GLY A 181 3.37 -11.65 11.47
N PRO A 182 4.11 -11.92 12.58
CA PRO A 182 4.82 -10.87 13.32
C PRO A 182 5.87 -10.12 12.50
N ARG A 183 6.74 -10.81 11.75
CA ARG A 183 7.72 -10.14 10.88
C ARG A 183 7.03 -9.31 9.82
N ARG A 184 6.05 -9.90 9.11
CA ARG A 184 5.31 -9.21 8.05
C ARG A 184 4.64 -7.94 8.59
N PHE A 185 4.08 -7.99 9.78
CA PHE A 185 3.48 -6.82 10.43
C PHE A 185 4.52 -5.73 10.71
N ILE A 186 5.65 -6.10 11.34
CA ILE A 186 6.69 -5.14 11.69
C ILE A 186 7.27 -4.50 10.43
N GLU A 187 7.59 -5.29 9.41
CA GLU A 187 8.13 -4.81 8.13
C GLU A 187 7.15 -3.85 7.43
N THR A 188 5.86 -4.20 7.37
CA THR A 188 4.82 -3.33 6.82
C THR A 188 4.72 -2.03 7.62
N ALA A 189 4.64 -2.11 8.95
CA ALA A 189 4.50 -0.93 9.80
C ALA A 189 5.74 -0.02 9.75
N ARG A 190 6.92 -0.62 9.51
CA ARG A 190 8.20 0.06 9.40
C ARG A 190 8.31 0.79 8.06
N VAL A 191 8.10 0.12 6.92
CA VAL A 191 8.21 0.78 5.60
C VAL A 191 7.24 1.96 5.47
N PHE A 192 6.01 1.84 5.96
CA PHE A 192 5.07 2.97 5.97
C PHE A 192 5.49 4.10 6.93
N ALA A 193 6.32 3.83 7.94
CA ALA A 193 6.89 4.89 8.77
C ALA A 193 8.06 5.60 8.05
N GLU A 194 8.83 4.89 7.22
CA GLU A 194 9.92 5.48 6.42
C GLU A 194 9.39 6.59 5.49
N PHE A 195 8.25 6.37 4.82
CA PHE A 195 7.58 7.40 3.99
C PHE A 195 7.20 8.67 4.75
N THR A 196 7.09 8.58 6.07
CA THR A 196 6.71 9.72 6.90
C THR A 196 7.91 10.49 7.42
N LEU A 197 9.13 10.12 7.03
CA LEU A 197 10.34 10.84 7.37
C LEU A 197 10.68 11.89 6.30
N PRO A 198 11.28 13.03 6.70
CA PRO A 198 11.72 14.06 5.75
C PRO A 198 12.91 13.64 4.88
N ASP A 199 13.71 12.67 5.33
CA ASP A 199 14.87 12.15 4.60
C ASP A 199 14.48 11.16 3.48
N ILE A 200 13.20 10.81 3.33
CA ILE A 200 12.71 9.94 2.24
C ILE A 200 13.06 10.46 0.83
N PHE A 201 13.31 11.76 0.69
CA PHE A 201 13.71 12.38 -0.58
C PHE A 201 15.21 12.26 -0.88
N ASP A 202 16.02 11.89 0.11
CA ASP A 202 17.45 11.66 -0.05
C ASP A 202 17.70 10.20 -0.46
N ARG A 203 18.25 10.02 -1.66
CA ARG A 203 18.63 8.74 -2.26
C ARG A 203 19.55 7.90 -1.37
N HIS A 204 20.35 8.54 -0.52
CA HIS A 204 21.29 7.86 0.36
C HIS A 204 20.75 7.62 1.77
N SER A 205 19.53 8.07 2.07
CA SER A 205 18.91 7.81 3.37
C SER A 205 18.51 6.35 3.55
N ASP A 206 18.52 5.89 4.81
CA ASP A 206 17.99 4.57 5.18
C ASP A 206 16.53 4.41 4.74
N ALA A 207 15.73 5.48 4.87
CA ALA A 207 14.32 5.52 4.50
C ALA A 207 14.12 5.19 3.01
N PHE A 208 14.88 5.84 2.13
CA PHE A 208 14.83 5.57 0.69
C PHE A 208 15.30 4.15 0.38
N GLN A 209 16.44 3.73 0.94
CA GLN A 209 17.01 2.42 0.68
C GLN A 209 16.09 1.28 1.13
N ASP A 210 15.40 1.42 2.26
CA ASP A 210 14.48 0.41 2.75
C ASP A 210 13.25 0.25 1.86
N VAL A 211 12.76 1.33 1.27
CA VAL A 211 11.71 1.22 0.24
C VAL A 211 12.23 0.48 -0.98
N VAL A 212 13.45 0.75 -1.42
CA VAL A 212 14.08 0.04 -2.55
C VAL A 212 14.28 -1.45 -2.24
N ARG A 213 14.62 -1.82 -0.99
CA ARG A 213 14.66 -3.23 -0.55
C ARG A 213 13.30 -3.90 -0.61
N VAL A 214 12.24 -3.22 -0.19
CA VAL A 214 10.85 -3.73 -0.31
C VAL A 214 10.44 -3.86 -1.78
N ARG A 215 10.81 -2.90 -2.63
CA ARG A 215 10.58 -2.94 -4.08
C ARG A 215 11.25 -4.18 -4.72
N LEU A 216 12.50 -4.49 -4.34
CA LEU A 216 13.18 -5.73 -4.75
C LEU A 216 12.45 -6.98 -4.25
N MET A 217 12.09 -7.02 -2.96
CA MET A 217 11.33 -8.13 -2.39
C MET A 217 10.01 -8.36 -3.14
N HIS A 218 9.28 -7.29 -3.48
CA HIS A 218 8.04 -7.38 -4.27
C HIS A 218 8.29 -7.94 -5.67
N ALA A 219 9.31 -7.50 -6.39
CA ALA A 219 9.62 -8.03 -7.71
C ALA A 219 9.98 -9.52 -7.69
N ILE A 220 10.76 -9.96 -6.70
CA ILE A 220 11.11 -11.37 -6.51
C ILE A 220 9.84 -12.20 -6.23
N VAL A 221 8.96 -11.70 -5.35
CA VAL A 221 7.69 -12.36 -5.04
C VAL A 221 6.76 -12.38 -6.25
N SER A 222 6.71 -11.30 -7.03
CA SER A 222 5.96 -11.20 -8.29
C SER A 222 6.35 -12.33 -9.24
N ARG A 223 7.66 -12.47 -9.51
CA ARG A 223 8.23 -13.53 -10.36
C ARG A 223 7.86 -14.92 -9.86
N GLY A 224 8.04 -15.18 -8.56
CA GLY A 224 7.72 -16.47 -7.96
C GLY A 224 6.23 -16.81 -8.04
N LEU A 225 5.37 -15.84 -7.74
CA LEU A 225 3.92 -16.02 -7.78
C LEU A 225 3.45 -16.25 -9.22
N ARG A 226 3.96 -15.51 -10.21
CA ARG A 226 3.65 -15.72 -11.62
C ARG A 226 3.91 -17.17 -12.05
N ARG A 227 5.02 -17.76 -11.60
CA ARG A 227 5.36 -19.17 -11.86
C ARG A 227 4.47 -20.14 -11.09
N LYS A 228 4.23 -19.89 -9.79
CA LYS A 228 3.36 -20.74 -8.95
C LYS A 228 1.91 -20.74 -9.45
N TRP A 229 1.43 -19.60 -9.92
CA TRP A 229 0.08 -19.41 -10.44
C TRP A 229 -0.13 -20.15 -11.76
N GLY A 230 0.92 -20.28 -12.57
CA GLY A 230 0.79 -20.74 -13.94
C GLY A 230 -0.10 -19.80 -14.76
N ASP A 231 -0.38 -20.19 -16.00
CA ASP A 231 -0.99 -19.30 -16.97
C ASP A 231 -2.48 -19.05 -16.68
N ASP A 232 -3.22 -20.07 -16.25
CA ASP A 232 -4.65 -19.96 -15.97
C ASP A 232 -4.96 -18.94 -14.86
N VAL A 233 -4.18 -18.97 -13.77
CA VAL A 233 -4.40 -18.06 -12.64
C VAL A 233 -3.86 -16.66 -12.97
N TYR A 234 -2.74 -16.56 -13.69
CA TYR A 234 -2.22 -15.29 -14.19
C TYR A 234 -3.21 -14.59 -15.11
N LEU A 235 -3.77 -15.29 -16.11
CA LEU A 235 -4.77 -14.74 -17.02
C LEU A 235 -6.07 -14.32 -16.33
N LYS A 236 -6.34 -14.85 -15.12
CA LYS A 236 -7.48 -14.44 -14.30
C LYS A 236 -7.22 -13.17 -13.49
N PHE A 237 -6.06 -13.03 -12.85
CA PHE A 237 -5.81 -11.93 -11.89
C PHE A 237 -4.95 -10.79 -12.46
N GLY A 238 -4.20 -11.04 -13.52
CA GLY A 238 -3.11 -10.19 -13.98
C GLY A 238 -1.79 -10.52 -13.30
N GLU A 239 -0.86 -9.57 -13.36
CA GLU A 239 0.42 -9.70 -12.67
C GLU A 239 0.22 -9.74 -11.15
N PRO A 240 0.87 -10.66 -10.41
CA PRO A 240 0.90 -10.58 -8.95
C PRO A 240 1.58 -9.28 -8.51
N ILE A 241 1.04 -8.56 -7.53
CA ILE A 241 1.61 -7.27 -7.09
C ILE A 241 1.80 -6.29 -8.29
N PRO A 242 0.75 -6.03 -9.08
CA PRO A 242 0.88 -5.17 -10.25
C PRO A 242 1.10 -3.72 -9.81
N VAL A 243 1.87 -2.97 -10.58
CA VAL A 243 2.22 -1.58 -10.22
C VAL A 243 0.99 -0.68 -10.04
N THR A 244 -0.11 -0.93 -10.79
CA THR A 244 -1.37 -0.19 -10.62
C THR A 244 -1.99 -0.39 -9.23
N SER A 245 -1.94 -1.60 -8.66
CA SER A 245 -2.46 -1.85 -7.31
C SER A 245 -1.58 -1.20 -6.24
N LEU A 246 -0.26 -1.22 -6.43
CA LEU A 246 0.68 -0.56 -5.52
C LEU A 246 0.45 0.95 -5.44
N LEU A 247 0.06 1.60 -6.53
CA LEU A 247 -0.29 3.03 -6.51
C LEU A 247 -1.47 3.35 -5.58
N GLY A 248 -2.51 2.50 -5.57
CA GLY A 248 -3.65 2.67 -4.66
C GLY A 248 -3.25 2.45 -3.21
N PHE A 249 -2.61 1.32 -2.92
CA PHE A 249 -2.22 0.96 -1.55
C PHE A 249 -1.13 1.89 -0.97
N GLY A 250 -0.11 2.22 -1.77
CA GLY A 250 1.00 3.09 -1.39
C GLY A 250 0.55 4.53 -1.07
N SER A 251 -0.53 4.98 -1.69
CA SER A 251 -1.14 6.31 -1.43
C SER A 251 -2.03 6.34 -0.19
N GLY A 252 -2.19 5.22 0.53
CA GLY A 252 -3.10 5.10 1.67
C GLY A 252 -2.92 6.18 2.74
N MET A 253 -1.69 6.62 3.01
CA MET A 253 -1.42 7.66 4.01
C MET A 253 -2.02 9.02 3.66
N LEU A 254 -2.18 9.33 2.37
CA LEU A 254 -2.73 10.59 1.87
C LEU A 254 -4.25 10.64 2.10
N LEU A 255 -4.90 9.48 2.06
CA LEU A 255 -6.35 9.35 2.26
C LEU A 255 -6.79 9.90 3.62
N GLY A 256 -5.89 9.95 4.62
CA GLY A 256 -6.21 10.50 5.94
C GLY A 256 -6.64 11.97 5.86
N ARG A 257 -6.03 12.75 4.97
CA ARG A 257 -6.43 14.14 4.75
C ARG A 257 -7.72 14.27 3.95
N LEU A 258 -7.99 13.35 3.03
CA LEU A 258 -9.26 13.29 2.32
C LEU A 258 -10.42 12.91 3.26
N VAL A 259 -10.20 11.99 4.20
CA VAL A 259 -11.17 11.66 5.26
C VAL A 259 -11.45 12.87 6.15
N ASP A 260 -10.42 13.58 6.60
CA ASP A 260 -10.57 14.84 7.33
C ASP A 260 -11.38 15.88 6.52
N HIS A 261 -11.15 15.97 5.20
CA HIS A 261 -11.90 16.84 4.28
C HIS A 261 -13.38 16.48 4.23
N ALA A 262 -13.71 15.18 4.12
CA ALA A 262 -15.08 14.68 4.14
C ALA A 262 -15.80 15.04 5.47
N PHE A 263 -15.08 15.07 6.59
CA PHE A 263 -15.58 15.56 7.88
C PHE A 263 -15.52 17.10 8.04
N GLY A 264 -15.16 17.83 6.99
CA GLY A 264 -15.23 19.30 6.91
C GLY A 264 -13.94 20.05 7.21
N ARG A 265 -12.82 19.37 7.47
CA ARG A 265 -11.48 20.00 7.52
C ARG A 265 -10.90 20.09 6.12
N LYS A 266 -11.51 21.01 5.36
CA LYS A 266 -11.35 21.17 3.92
C LYS A 266 -9.88 21.38 3.52
N LEU A 267 -9.56 20.84 2.36
CA LEU A 267 -8.29 21.03 1.66
C LEU A 267 -8.46 22.18 0.67
N THR A 268 -7.47 23.03 0.59
CA THR A 268 -7.33 24.01 -0.49
C THR A 268 -6.86 23.34 -1.77
N ARG A 269 -6.95 24.04 -2.90
CA ARG A 269 -6.40 23.56 -4.17
C ARG A 269 -4.89 23.30 -4.07
N GLN A 270 -4.13 24.26 -3.54
CA GLN A 270 -2.68 24.12 -3.41
C GLN A 270 -2.28 22.92 -2.53
N GLU A 271 -3.00 22.69 -1.44
CA GLU A 271 -2.78 21.50 -0.60
C GLU A 271 -3.02 20.19 -1.36
N LEU A 272 -3.98 20.18 -2.30
CA LEU A 272 -4.21 19.01 -3.15
C LEU A 272 -3.11 18.83 -4.20
N GLU A 273 -2.57 19.92 -4.76
CA GLU A 273 -1.40 19.88 -5.65
C GLU A 273 -0.16 19.33 -4.90
N ASP A 274 0.09 19.82 -3.69
CA ASP A 274 1.21 19.36 -2.86
C ASP A 274 1.07 17.85 -2.51
N LEU A 275 -0.16 17.38 -2.25
CA LEU A 275 -0.43 15.95 -2.07
C LEU A 275 -0.19 15.13 -3.34
N ALA A 276 -0.54 15.65 -4.51
CA ALA A 276 -0.27 15.00 -5.79
C ALA A 276 1.23 14.87 -6.05
N GLU A 277 2.01 15.93 -5.84
CA GLU A 277 3.46 15.89 -6.00
C GLU A 277 4.10 14.81 -5.10
N TYR A 278 3.70 14.77 -3.83
CA TYR A 278 4.19 13.75 -2.90
C TYR A 278 3.71 12.34 -3.27
N SER A 279 2.46 12.19 -3.70
CA SER A 279 1.93 10.90 -4.17
C SER A 279 2.72 10.39 -5.38
N SER A 280 3.00 11.26 -6.33
CA SER A 280 3.77 10.97 -7.53
C SER A 280 5.21 10.56 -7.20
N PHE A 281 5.91 11.32 -6.36
CA PHE A 281 7.25 10.95 -5.89
C PHE A 281 7.24 9.58 -5.19
N SER A 282 6.34 9.40 -4.21
CA SER A 282 6.27 8.15 -3.44
C SER A 282 5.90 6.95 -4.33
N GLY A 283 4.97 7.12 -5.26
CA GLY A 283 4.60 6.10 -6.23
C GLY A 283 5.79 5.67 -7.10
N ARG A 284 6.57 6.62 -7.62
CA ARG A 284 7.77 6.34 -8.42
C ARG A 284 8.84 5.62 -7.60
N LEU A 285 9.02 5.99 -6.34
CA LEU A 285 9.93 5.30 -5.43
C LEU A 285 9.51 3.84 -5.17
N TRP A 286 8.20 3.58 -5.06
CA TRP A 286 7.63 2.21 -4.99
C TRP A 286 7.71 1.42 -6.30
N GLY A 287 8.17 2.02 -7.40
CA GLY A 287 8.30 1.37 -8.70
C GLY A 287 7.18 1.65 -9.68
N ALA A 288 6.33 2.66 -9.41
CA ALA A 288 5.38 3.10 -10.42
C ALA A 288 6.10 3.70 -11.63
N PRO A 289 5.64 3.38 -12.84
CA PRO A 289 6.17 3.94 -14.08
C PRO A 289 5.80 5.42 -14.23
N GLU A 290 6.57 6.14 -15.02
CA GLU A 290 6.36 7.58 -15.26
C GLU A 290 5.01 7.84 -15.92
N ARG A 291 4.56 6.91 -16.77
CA ARG A 291 3.29 7.01 -17.48
C ARG A 291 2.07 7.03 -16.55
N LEU A 292 2.18 6.51 -15.32
CA LEU A 292 1.08 6.51 -14.35
C LEU A 292 1.09 7.73 -13.41
N HIS A 293 1.93 8.73 -13.71
CA HIS A 293 2.01 9.99 -13.00
C HIS A 293 0.67 10.72 -12.91
N SER A 294 0.35 11.24 -11.73
CA SER A 294 -0.78 12.15 -11.54
C SER A 294 -0.28 13.58 -11.71
N ALA A 295 -0.66 14.22 -12.83
CA ALA A 295 -0.15 15.53 -13.21
C ALA A 295 -0.55 16.67 -12.25
N ASP A 296 -1.68 16.52 -11.56
CA ASP A 296 -2.20 17.51 -10.62
C ASP A 296 -3.05 16.85 -9.52
N GLY A 297 -3.53 17.68 -8.60
CA GLY A 297 -4.40 17.28 -7.50
C GLY A 297 -5.68 16.55 -7.93
N LEU A 298 -6.30 16.94 -9.04
CA LEU A 298 -7.54 16.33 -9.52
C LEU A 298 -7.27 14.97 -10.16
N GLU A 299 -6.19 14.85 -10.94
CA GLU A 299 -5.76 13.59 -11.54
C GLU A 299 -5.28 12.59 -10.47
N LEU A 300 -4.76 13.05 -9.32
CA LEU A 300 -4.57 12.19 -8.15
C LEU A 300 -5.90 11.61 -7.65
N ILE A 301 -6.93 12.43 -7.47
CA ILE A 301 -8.24 11.98 -7.00
C ILE A 301 -8.88 10.98 -7.97
N LYS A 302 -8.83 11.27 -9.28
CA LYS A 302 -9.32 10.34 -10.32
C LYS A 302 -8.54 9.03 -10.32
N SER A 303 -7.21 9.10 -10.22
CA SER A 303 -6.32 7.94 -10.13
C SER A 303 -6.70 7.03 -8.95
N LEU A 304 -6.84 7.59 -7.75
CA LEU A 304 -7.21 6.84 -6.55
C LEU A 304 -8.63 6.27 -6.66
N ASN A 305 -9.60 7.05 -7.15
CA ASN A 305 -10.95 6.56 -7.40
C ASN A 305 -10.94 5.36 -8.36
N TYR A 306 -10.18 5.46 -9.45
CA TYR A 306 -10.08 4.39 -10.43
C TYR A 306 -9.50 3.11 -9.82
N VAL A 307 -8.34 3.18 -9.15
CA VAL A 307 -7.70 1.98 -8.58
C VAL A 307 -8.61 1.30 -7.56
N LEU A 308 -9.27 2.08 -6.69
CA LEU A 308 -10.14 1.55 -5.65
C LEU A 308 -11.48 1.04 -6.19
N ALA A 309 -11.95 1.56 -7.32
CA ALA A 309 -13.12 1.02 -8.00
C ALA A 309 -12.86 -0.39 -8.57
N ARG A 310 -11.58 -0.70 -8.87
CA ARG A 310 -11.12 -1.98 -9.43
C ARG A 310 -10.77 -3.03 -8.37
N GLY A 311 -11.10 -2.79 -7.11
CA GLY A 311 -10.78 -3.72 -6.03
C GLY A 311 -11.48 -5.09 -6.14
N GLY A 312 -12.58 -5.18 -6.88
CA GLY A 312 -13.25 -6.44 -7.19
C GLY A 312 -13.74 -7.17 -5.94
N ASN A 313 -13.89 -8.50 -6.05
CA ASN A 313 -14.29 -9.37 -4.94
C ASN A 313 -13.06 -10.00 -4.28
N PRO A 314 -13.12 -10.29 -2.96
CA PRO A 314 -12.04 -10.97 -2.25
C PRO A 314 -11.70 -12.33 -2.84
N SER A 315 -10.44 -12.73 -2.69
CA SER A 315 -10.00 -14.10 -2.96
C SER A 315 -10.52 -15.10 -1.88
N PRO A 316 -10.44 -16.41 -2.14
CA PRO A 316 -10.82 -17.43 -1.16
C PRO A 316 -10.08 -17.35 0.18
N TRP A 317 -8.88 -16.75 0.22
CA TRP A 317 -8.08 -16.60 1.44
C TRP A 317 -8.56 -15.48 2.37
N ARG A 318 -9.59 -14.70 2.01
CA ARG A 318 -10.08 -13.57 2.83
C ARG A 318 -10.22 -13.91 4.31
N ALA A 319 -10.88 -15.00 4.65
CA ALA A 319 -11.12 -15.35 6.06
C ALA A 319 -9.80 -15.59 6.81
N GLN A 320 -8.89 -16.39 6.22
CA GLN A 320 -7.57 -16.64 6.78
C GLN A 320 -6.74 -15.37 6.91
N LEU A 321 -6.83 -14.45 5.94
CA LEU A 321 -6.14 -13.16 5.99
C LEU A 321 -6.69 -12.27 7.11
N VAL A 322 -8.01 -12.21 7.28
CA VAL A 322 -8.63 -11.47 8.38
C VAL A 322 -8.17 -12.04 9.71
N ASP A 323 -8.16 -13.35 9.86
CA ASP A 323 -7.73 -14.02 11.09
C ASP A 323 -6.24 -13.82 11.37
N ALA A 324 -5.39 -13.86 10.35
CA ALA A 324 -3.96 -13.66 10.51
C ALA A 324 -3.59 -12.20 10.85
N ILE A 325 -4.26 -11.23 10.21
CA ILE A 325 -3.99 -9.80 10.43
C ILE A 325 -4.60 -9.31 11.75
N ALA A 326 -5.84 -9.70 12.05
CA ALA A 326 -6.56 -9.21 13.21
C ALA A 326 -6.45 -10.14 14.44
N GLY A 327 -5.88 -11.33 14.27
CA GLY A 327 -5.82 -12.35 15.32
C GLY A 327 -4.95 -11.98 16.52
N PRO A 328 -5.01 -12.78 17.60
CA PRO A 328 -4.35 -12.49 18.87
C PRO A 328 -2.83 -12.28 18.79
N ALA A 329 -2.14 -13.03 17.92
CA ALA A 329 -0.69 -12.95 17.74
C ALA A 329 -0.21 -11.55 17.30
N HIS A 330 -1.02 -10.87 16.49
CA HIS A 330 -0.75 -9.52 16.01
C HIS A 330 -0.77 -8.49 17.16
N LEU A 331 -1.81 -8.52 18.00
CA LEU A 331 -1.95 -7.61 19.13
C LEU A 331 -0.95 -7.87 20.25
N MET A 332 -0.55 -9.13 20.44
CA MET A 332 0.53 -9.45 21.38
C MET A 332 1.82 -8.76 20.96
N THR A 333 2.17 -8.78 19.67
CA THR A 333 3.35 -8.07 19.13
C THR A 333 3.28 -6.56 19.41
N LEU A 334 2.10 -5.95 19.30
CA LEU A 334 1.88 -4.52 19.57
C LEU A 334 1.94 -4.12 21.05
N THR A 335 1.80 -5.07 21.98
CA THR A 335 1.67 -4.79 23.43
C THR A 335 2.84 -5.29 24.27
N GLU A 336 3.91 -5.75 23.62
CA GLU A 336 5.09 -6.26 24.29
C GLU A 336 5.86 -5.20 25.08
N THR A 337 5.89 -3.97 24.59
CA THR A 337 6.54 -2.86 25.30
C THR A 337 5.71 -2.33 26.47
N LEU A 338 4.46 -2.81 26.65
CA LEU A 338 3.59 -2.42 27.75
C LEU A 338 3.99 -3.12 29.06
N PRO A 339 3.75 -2.47 30.22
CA PRO A 339 3.88 -3.10 31.52
C PRO A 339 3.07 -4.41 31.63
N GLY A 340 3.56 -5.38 32.41
CA GLY A 340 2.97 -6.74 32.47
C GLY A 340 1.49 -6.80 32.85
N TRP A 341 1.01 -5.85 33.66
CA TRP A 341 -0.42 -5.74 34.00
C TRP A 341 -1.27 -5.31 32.80
N ALA A 342 -0.78 -4.37 31.98
CA ALA A 342 -1.45 -3.90 30.78
C ALA A 342 -1.46 -4.98 29.69
N ARG A 343 -0.36 -5.74 29.55
CA ARG A 343 -0.30 -6.89 28.63
C ARG A 343 -1.34 -7.96 28.96
N LYS A 344 -1.51 -8.31 30.25
CA LYS A 344 -2.54 -9.25 30.70
C LYS A 344 -3.96 -8.76 30.41
N LEU A 345 -4.20 -7.46 30.60
CA LEU A 345 -5.50 -6.85 30.31
C LEU A 345 -5.82 -6.89 28.81
N VAL A 346 -4.85 -6.56 27.95
CA VAL A 346 -5.02 -6.60 26.49
C VAL A 346 -5.22 -8.03 26.00
N ALA A 347 -4.44 -9.00 26.48
CA ALA A 347 -4.60 -10.40 26.12
C ALA A 347 -6.02 -10.94 26.42
N ARG A 348 -6.62 -10.50 27.53
CA ARG A 348 -7.98 -10.89 27.92
C ARG A 348 -9.08 -10.34 27.01
N HIS A 349 -8.85 -9.21 26.36
CA HIS A 349 -9.83 -8.51 25.51
C HIS A 349 -9.37 -8.38 24.06
N VAL A 350 -8.42 -9.21 23.63
CA VAL A 350 -7.66 -9.02 22.40
C VAL A 350 -8.56 -8.91 21.16
N ASN A 351 -9.50 -9.84 20.97
CA ASN A 351 -10.43 -9.82 19.84
C ASN A 351 -11.39 -8.61 19.87
N GLN A 352 -11.82 -8.19 21.07
CA GLN A 352 -12.68 -7.01 21.26
C GLN A 352 -11.93 -5.71 20.96
N LEU A 353 -10.65 -5.66 21.30
CA LEU A 353 -9.77 -4.54 21.01
C LEU A 353 -9.46 -4.47 19.51
N THR A 354 -9.15 -5.59 18.83
CA THR A 354 -8.94 -5.56 17.37
C THR A 354 -10.18 -5.10 16.64
N ALA A 355 -11.35 -5.67 16.98
CA ALA A 355 -12.59 -5.28 16.33
C ALA A 355 -12.90 -3.79 16.54
N SER A 356 -12.59 -3.24 17.71
CA SER A 356 -12.83 -1.83 18.03
C SER A 356 -11.79 -0.87 17.43
N VAL A 357 -10.55 -1.32 17.22
CA VAL A 357 -9.43 -0.47 16.76
C VAL A 357 -9.18 -0.55 15.25
N ALA A 358 -9.49 -1.68 14.61
CA ALA A 358 -9.25 -1.88 13.17
C ALA A 358 -10.57 -1.93 12.36
N LEU A 359 -11.53 -2.76 12.78
CA LEU A 359 -12.75 -2.98 12.00
C LEU A 359 -13.76 -1.82 12.11
N VAL A 360 -13.99 -1.30 13.32
CA VAL A 360 -14.95 -0.20 13.54
C VAL A 360 -14.55 1.09 12.82
N PRO A 361 -13.28 1.54 12.83
CA PRO A 361 -12.88 2.71 12.06
C PRO A 361 -13.04 2.52 10.54
N ALA A 362 -12.73 1.34 10.00
CA ALA A 362 -12.90 1.03 8.58
C ALA A 362 -14.37 1.20 8.13
N SER A 363 -15.32 0.77 8.95
CA SER A 363 -16.75 0.90 8.64
C SER A 363 -17.25 2.34 8.48
N VAL A 364 -16.50 3.36 8.92
CA VAL A 364 -16.89 4.75 8.66
C VAL A 364 -16.97 5.02 7.17
N VAL A 365 -16.03 4.47 6.38
CA VAL A 365 -15.98 4.68 4.93
C VAL A 365 -16.68 3.56 4.16
N PHE A 366 -16.63 2.32 4.64
CA PHE A 366 -17.23 1.17 3.94
C PHE A 366 -18.66 0.83 4.33
N GLY A 367 -19.14 1.32 5.47
CA GLY A 367 -20.43 0.93 6.02
C GLY A 367 -20.41 -0.43 6.76
N TYR A 368 -21.44 -0.67 7.56
CA TYR A 368 -21.48 -1.82 8.47
C TYR A 368 -21.62 -3.16 7.75
N ARG A 369 -22.44 -3.22 6.67
CA ARG A 369 -22.69 -4.46 5.91
C ARG A 369 -21.41 -5.00 5.28
N GLN A 370 -20.52 -4.10 4.86
CA GLN A 370 -19.25 -4.48 4.27
C GLN A 370 -18.26 -5.01 5.29
N ILE A 371 -18.30 -4.52 6.53
CA ILE A 371 -17.52 -5.11 7.63
C ILE A 371 -18.11 -6.46 8.03
N GLU A 372 -19.43 -6.62 8.06
CA GLU A 372 -20.06 -7.94 8.28
C GLU A 372 -19.63 -8.95 7.21
N ALA A 373 -19.61 -8.56 5.94
CA ALA A 373 -19.10 -9.40 4.85
C ALA A 373 -17.59 -9.70 4.99
N MET A 374 -16.80 -8.73 5.43
CA MET A 374 -15.37 -8.91 5.69
C MET A 374 -15.11 -9.92 6.80
N VAL A 375 -15.93 -9.97 7.86
CA VAL A 375 -15.71 -10.87 9.00
C VAL A 375 -16.42 -12.21 8.89
N ALA A 376 -17.29 -12.43 7.90
CA ALA A 376 -17.97 -13.71 7.71
C ALA A 376 -16.96 -14.89 7.67
N GLY A 377 -17.22 -16.00 8.35
CA GLY A 377 -16.33 -17.17 8.40
C GLY A 377 -14.97 -16.95 9.09
N THR A 378 -14.83 -15.89 9.90
CA THR A 378 -13.60 -15.56 10.66
C THR A 378 -13.79 -15.79 12.15
N LEU A 379 -12.71 -15.68 12.93
CA LEU A 379 -12.73 -15.68 14.39
C LEU A 379 -13.63 -14.57 14.99
N PHE A 380 -13.97 -13.54 14.21
CA PHE A 380 -14.74 -12.37 14.64
C PHE A 380 -16.25 -12.49 14.42
N GLU A 381 -16.70 -13.34 13.48
CA GLU A 381 -18.14 -13.50 13.19
C GLU A 381 -18.94 -13.97 14.43
N PRO A 382 -18.49 -14.98 15.20
CA PRO A 382 -19.25 -15.46 16.36
C PRO A 382 -19.35 -14.44 17.50
N LEU A 383 -18.55 -13.37 17.48
CA LEU A 383 -18.52 -12.35 18.53
C LEU A 383 -19.74 -11.42 18.47
N GLY A 384 -20.55 -11.47 17.40
CA GLY A 384 -21.87 -10.83 17.34
C GLY A 384 -21.85 -9.33 17.57
N TYR A 385 -20.80 -8.63 17.13
CA TYR A 385 -20.66 -7.20 17.39
C TYR A 385 -21.78 -6.41 16.73
N ASN A 386 -22.42 -5.52 17.49
CA ASN A 386 -23.30 -4.50 16.92
C ASN A 386 -22.45 -3.39 16.25
N PHE A 387 -21.96 -3.68 15.04
CA PHE A 387 -21.15 -2.75 14.26
C PHE A 387 -21.89 -1.44 14.02
N GLN A 388 -23.18 -1.48 13.69
CA GLN A 388 -23.99 -0.28 13.44
C GLN A 388 -23.98 0.72 14.60
N ARG A 389 -24.10 0.26 15.85
CA ARG A 389 -24.00 1.14 17.03
C ARG A 389 -22.58 1.68 17.22
N ARG A 390 -21.56 0.83 17.10
CA ARG A 390 -20.15 1.21 17.30
C ARG A 390 -19.68 2.22 16.25
N ILE A 391 -20.13 2.08 15.00
CA ILE A 391 -19.88 3.01 13.90
C ILE A 391 -20.40 4.38 14.22
N ARG A 392 -21.68 4.50 14.62
CA ARG A 392 -22.27 5.80 14.98
C ARG A 392 -21.49 6.50 16.11
N VAL A 393 -21.06 5.73 17.11
CA VAL A 393 -20.23 6.27 18.20
C VAL A 393 -18.90 6.77 17.65
N PHE A 394 -18.20 5.96 16.86
CA PHE A 394 -16.90 6.34 16.30
C PHE A 394 -16.99 7.49 15.31
N GLU A 395 -18.01 7.54 14.46
CA GLU A 395 -18.27 8.65 13.53
C GLU A 395 -18.47 9.97 14.28
N ASN A 396 -19.19 9.95 15.42
CA ASN A 396 -19.32 11.13 16.28
C ASN A 396 -17.98 11.54 16.90
N ILE A 397 -17.16 10.57 17.33
CA ILE A 397 -15.80 10.83 17.82
C ILE A 397 -14.96 11.47 16.71
N ALA A 398 -15.04 10.95 15.48
CA ALA A 398 -14.34 11.50 14.32
C ALA A 398 -14.78 12.94 14.03
N LYS A 399 -16.09 13.22 13.99
CA LYS A 399 -16.64 14.58 13.82
C LYS A 399 -16.11 15.55 14.88
N VAL A 400 -16.07 15.13 16.15
CA VAL A 400 -15.52 15.95 17.25
C VAL A 400 -14.02 16.16 17.07
N ASN A 401 -13.25 15.11 16.78
CA ASN A 401 -11.80 15.19 16.62
C ASN A 401 -11.41 16.10 15.45
N VAL A 402 -12.08 15.95 14.31
CA VAL A 402 -11.93 16.83 13.14
C VAL A 402 -12.40 18.25 13.46
N GLY A 403 -13.52 18.42 14.16
CA GLY A 403 -14.02 19.72 14.62
C GLY A 403 -13.00 20.48 15.46
N ILE A 404 -12.37 19.82 16.43
CA ILE A 404 -11.29 20.40 17.25
C ILE A 404 -10.11 20.82 16.37
N ALA A 405 -9.68 19.97 15.43
CA ALA A 405 -8.59 20.29 14.52
C ALA A 405 -8.91 21.51 13.63
N ARG A 406 -10.15 21.60 13.11
CA ARG A 406 -10.63 22.74 12.31
C ARG A 406 -10.63 24.05 13.07
N VAL A 407 -10.91 24.02 14.36
CA VAL A 407 -10.83 25.22 15.21
C VAL A 407 -9.36 25.57 15.45
N ALA A 408 -8.52 24.58 15.73
CA ALA A 408 -7.08 24.77 15.93
C ALA A 408 -6.39 25.38 14.69
N ASP A 409 -6.77 24.98 13.47
CA ASP A 409 -6.21 25.54 12.22
C ASP A 409 -6.50 27.03 12.03
N ARG A 410 -7.53 27.58 12.70
CA ARG A 410 -7.87 29.02 12.64
C ARG A 410 -7.17 29.86 13.70
N LEU A 411 -6.51 29.22 14.66
CA LEU A 411 -5.78 29.95 15.68
C LEU A 411 -4.51 30.54 15.07
N PRO A 412 -4.13 31.78 15.43
CA PRO A 412 -2.96 32.43 14.84
C PRO A 412 -1.63 31.78 15.26
N TRP A 413 -1.66 30.82 16.19
CA TRP A 413 -0.47 30.19 16.77
C TRP A 413 -0.53 28.68 16.56
N SER A 414 0.55 28.11 16.04
CA SER A 414 0.78 26.66 16.00
C SER A 414 1.59 26.22 17.22
N ASN A 415 1.37 25.01 17.72
CA ASN A 415 2.26 24.43 18.74
C ASN A 415 3.66 24.18 18.14
N PRO A 416 4.70 24.93 18.56
CA PRO A 416 6.02 24.86 17.93
C PRO A 416 6.69 23.49 18.13
N ILE A 417 6.40 22.80 19.23
CA ILE A 417 6.90 21.44 19.49
C ILE A 417 6.27 20.46 18.50
N ARG A 418 4.96 20.58 18.25
CA ARG A 418 4.26 19.73 17.30
C ARG A 418 4.78 19.92 15.88
N GLU A 419 4.97 21.17 15.45
CA GLU A 419 5.48 21.47 14.11
C GLU A 419 6.94 21.04 13.96
N HIS A 420 7.78 21.28 14.97
CA HIS A 420 9.14 20.79 14.98
C HIS A 420 9.19 19.26 14.88
N ARG A 421 8.39 18.53 15.67
CA ARG A 421 8.33 17.06 15.64
C ARG A 421 7.86 16.50 14.30
N LYS A 422 6.95 17.19 13.59
CA LYS A 422 6.55 16.81 12.22
C LYS A 422 7.69 17.02 11.23
N ARG A 423 8.33 18.20 11.29
CA ARG A 423 9.43 18.58 10.40
C ARG A 423 10.64 17.65 10.54
N THR A 424 10.96 17.21 11.75
CA THR A 424 12.09 16.29 11.99
C THR A 424 11.73 14.80 11.82
N GLY A 425 10.45 14.48 11.61
CA GLY A 425 9.96 13.11 11.58
C GLY A 425 10.07 12.39 12.93
N ALA A 426 10.14 13.12 14.06
CA ALA A 426 10.43 12.54 15.37
C ALA A 426 9.50 11.38 15.76
N ALA A 427 8.19 11.52 15.50
CA ALA A 427 7.22 10.46 15.80
C ALA A 427 7.44 9.19 14.95
N ALA A 428 7.86 9.35 13.70
CA ALA A 428 8.18 8.24 12.81
C ALA A 428 9.47 7.53 13.24
N ARG A 429 10.52 8.30 13.59
CA ARG A 429 11.78 7.76 14.13
C ARG A 429 11.55 7.00 15.45
N GLU A 430 10.75 7.53 16.37
CA GLU A 430 10.36 6.85 17.61
C GLU A 430 9.60 5.55 17.32
N ARG A 431 8.70 5.56 16.32
CA ARG A 431 7.96 4.37 15.89
C ARG A 431 8.89 3.31 15.29
N ILE A 432 9.80 3.69 14.38
CA ILE A 432 10.79 2.78 13.78
C ILE A 432 11.69 2.19 14.86
N ALA A 433 12.21 3.02 15.77
CA ALA A 433 13.03 2.56 16.88
C ALA A 433 12.29 1.54 17.78
N THR A 434 11.00 1.77 18.03
CA THR A 434 10.14 0.84 18.79
C THR A 434 9.96 -0.48 18.04
N LEU A 435 9.65 -0.43 16.74
CA LEU A 435 9.50 -1.61 15.89
C LEU A 435 10.80 -2.43 15.82
N ASN A 436 11.95 -1.76 15.64
CA ASN A 436 13.27 -2.40 15.65
C ASN A 436 13.58 -3.04 17.00
N LYS A 437 13.18 -2.42 18.12
CA LYS A 437 13.32 -3.01 19.46
C LYS A 437 12.48 -4.28 19.63
N ILE A 438 11.23 -4.26 19.15
CA ILE A 438 10.34 -5.43 19.18
C ILE A 438 10.93 -6.57 18.33
N ALA A 439 11.38 -6.26 17.11
CA ALA A 439 11.99 -7.25 16.21
C ALA A 439 13.24 -7.90 16.82
N ARG A 440 14.16 -7.10 17.38
CA ARG A 440 15.32 -7.61 18.10
C ARG A 440 14.96 -8.49 19.30
N GLY A 441 13.89 -8.14 20.02
CA GLY A 441 13.41 -8.95 21.14
C GLY A 441 12.83 -10.32 20.74
N LYS A 442 12.62 -10.56 19.45
CA LYS A 442 12.07 -11.79 18.88
C LYS A 442 13.03 -12.49 17.91
N ASP A 443 14.28 -12.02 17.79
CA ASP A 443 15.24 -12.50 16.80
C ASP A 443 14.70 -12.47 15.36
N ILE A 444 13.92 -11.44 15.04
CA ILE A 444 13.36 -11.21 13.70
C ILE A 444 14.28 -10.26 12.93
N PRO A 445 15.06 -10.74 11.92
CA PRO A 445 15.84 -9.84 11.08
C PRO A 445 14.93 -9.07 10.12
N LEU A 446 15.06 -7.74 10.13
CA LEU A 446 14.31 -6.82 9.25
C LEU A 446 15.16 -6.45 8.03
N THR A 447 15.64 -7.46 7.32
CA THR A 447 16.58 -7.32 6.19
C THR A 447 15.90 -7.38 4.82
N TYR A 448 14.62 -7.76 4.78
CA TYR A 448 13.85 -7.97 3.54
C TYR A 448 14.44 -9.05 2.60
N THR A 449 15.27 -9.97 3.13
CA THR A 449 15.95 -11.02 2.35
C THR A 449 15.23 -12.37 2.32
N HIS A 450 14.15 -12.54 3.08
CA HIS A 450 13.42 -13.82 3.20
C HIS A 450 13.04 -14.40 1.83
N HIS A 451 12.64 -13.54 0.90
CA HIS A 451 12.16 -13.97 -0.41
C HIS A 451 13.25 -14.10 -1.46
N ASP A 452 14.53 -13.90 -1.13
CA ASP A 452 15.60 -13.87 -2.13
C ASP A 452 15.66 -15.14 -3.00
N ARG A 453 15.23 -16.29 -2.46
CA ARG A 453 15.18 -17.59 -3.15
C ARG A 453 13.77 -17.99 -3.63
N SER A 454 12.79 -17.10 -3.54
CA SER A 454 11.39 -17.41 -3.89
C SER A 454 11.07 -17.24 -5.38
N THR A 455 12.05 -16.94 -6.25
CA THR A 455 11.78 -16.67 -7.67
C THR A 455 11.20 -17.89 -8.41
N ALA A 456 11.50 -19.12 -7.98
CA ALA A 456 10.93 -20.35 -8.53
C ALA A 456 9.46 -20.58 -8.11
N GLY A 457 8.95 -19.82 -7.13
CA GLY A 457 7.66 -20.08 -6.48
C GLY A 457 7.71 -21.12 -5.36
N GLU A 458 8.85 -21.79 -5.18
CA GLU A 458 9.12 -22.70 -4.06
C GLU A 458 9.15 -21.93 -2.72
N GLY A 459 8.61 -22.55 -1.67
CA GLY A 459 8.52 -21.95 -0.33
C GLY A 459 7.27 -21.09 -0.09
N PHE A 460 6.45 -20.83 -1.10
CA PHE A 460 5.11 -20.28 -0.89
C PHE A 460 4.14 -21.38 -0.47
N THR A 461 3.55 -21.26 0.72
CA THR A 461 2.72 -22.31 1.35
C THR A 461 1.21 -22.12 1.16
N GLY A 462 0.80 -20.93 0.70
CA GLY A 462 -0.61 -20.54 0.55
C GLY A 462 -1.32 -21.08 -0.67
#